data_AF-A0A8S0H0P6-F1
#
_entry.id   AF-A0A8S0H0P6-F1
#
_cell.length_a   1.000
_cell.length_b   1.000
_cell.length_c   1.000
_cell.angle_alpha   90.00
_cell.angle_beta   90.00
_cell.angle_gamma   90.00
#
_symmetry.space_group_name_H-M   'P 1'
#
loop_
_entity.id
_entity.type
_entity.pdbx_description
1 polymer ?
#
loop_
_entity_poly.entity_id
_entity_poly.type
_entity_poly.pdbx_seq_one_letter_code
_entity_poly.pdbx_strand_id
1 'polypeptide(L)'
;MPGKRLAVFGLLADKDLEGVIGCLKGAVRHWAVAPLDTPRARPVEDLQQALENLGAPVASYSSVAAALEAQCAQATADDEILLFGSFYCVAEALEWLARRSTEEAAHGNAG
;
A
#
# COMPACT_ATOMS: atom_id res chain seq x y z
N MET A 1 -13.49 -6.39 17.98
CA MET A 1 -14.00 -5.44 16.96
C MET A 1 -13.70 -6.07 15.60
N PRO A 2 -14.49 -5.83 14.54
CA PRO A 2 -14.12 -6.30 13.21
C PRO A 2 -12.75 -5.72 12.82
N GLY A 3 -11.96 -6.48 12.06
CA GLY A 3 -10.67 -6.05 11.55
C GLY A 3 -10.73 -4.74 10.76
N LYS A 4 -9.64 -3.98 10.75
CA LYS A 4 -9.49 -2.76 9.94
C LYS A 4 -8.79 -3.09 8.62
N ARG A 5 -9.07 -2.29 7.60
CA ARG A 5 -8.32 -2.32 6.34
C ARG A 5 -7.24 -1.26 6.31
N LEU A 6 -6.08 -1.67 5.84
CA LEU A 6 -4.87 -0.88 5.68
C LEU A 6 -4.51 -0.86 4.20
N ALA A 7 -4.31 0.33 3.62
CA ALA A 7 -4.04 0.44 2.19
C ALA A 7 -2.56 0.59 1.88
N VAL A 8 -2.09 -0.06 0.83
CA VAL A 8 -0.86 0.29 0.11
C VAL A 8 -1.25 0.72 -1.30
N PHE A 9 -0.87 1.94 -1.66
CA PHE A 9 -1.45 2.62 -2.80
C PHE A 9 -0.41 3.40 -3.60
N GLY A 10 -0.39 3.15 -4.91
CA GLY A 10 0.32 3.96 -5.89
C GLY A 10 -0.53 4.07 -7.15
N LEU A 11 -0.58 5.26 -7.75
CA LEU A 11 -1.48 5.56 -8.86
C LEU A 11 -0.73 6.23 -10.02
N LEU A 12 -1.18 5.98 -11.24
CA LEU A 12 -0.71 6.71 -12.42
C LEU A 12 -1.37 8.09 -12.48
N ALA A 13 -0.67 9.08 -13.04
CA ALA A 13 -1.12 10.47 -13.14
C ALA A 13 -2.42 10.61 -13.93
N ASP A 14 -2.65 9.77 -14.96
CA ASP A 14 -3.83 9.79 -15.82
C ASP A 14 -5.12 9.21 -15.19
N LYS A 15 -5.06 8.74 -13.94
CA LYS A 15 -6.20 8.15 -13.24
C LYS A 15 -6.95 9.16 -12.37
N ASP A 16 -8.23 8.89 -12.16
CA ASP A 16 -9.08 9.64 -11.23
C ASP A 16 -8.74 9.28 -9.77
N LEU A 17 -7.91 10.08 -9.13
CA LEU A 17 -7.49 9.89 -7.74
C LEU A 17 -8.65 10.13 -6.76
N GLU A 18 -9.41 11.20 -6.94
CA GLU A 18 -10.48 11.57 -6.01
C GLU A 18 -11.61 10.56 -6.04
N GLY A 19 -11.99 10.07 -7.23
CA GLY A 19 -12.97 8.99 -7.37
C GLY A 19 -12.52 7.70 -6.67
N VAL A 20 -11.25 7.31 -6.83
CA VAL A 20 -10.68 6.12 -6.18
C VAL A 20 -10.68 6.25 -4.66
N ILE A 21 -10.17 7.38 -4.13
CA ILE A 21 -10.16 7.61 -2.67
C ILE A 21 -11.61 7.67 -2.15
N GLY A 22 -12.50 8.36 -2.85
CA GLY A 22 -13.90 8.53 -2.48
C GLY A 22 -14.64 7.20 -2.31
N CYS A 23 -14.44 6.24 -3.23
CA CYS A 23 -15.05 4.91 -3.15
C CYS A 23 -14.56 4.07 -1.96
N LEU A 24 -13.34 4.32 -1.47
CA LEU A 24 -12.71 3.56 -0.38
C LEU A 24 -12.73 4.30 0.96
N LYS A 25 -13.19 5.55 0.95
CA LYS A 25 -13.31 6.39 2.13
C LYS A 25 -14.25 5.72 3.14
N GLY A 26 -13.79 5.59 4.38
CA GLY A 26 -14.53 4.93 5.47
C GLY A 26 -14.36 3.42 5.55
N ALA A 27 -13.90 2.76 4.47
CA ALA A 27 -13.53 1.34 4.50
C ALA A 27 -12.05 1.14 4.88
N VAL A 28 -11.18 2.07 4.49
CA VAL A 28 -9.74 2.04 4.79
C VAL A 28 -9.44 2.95 5.99
N ARG A 29 -8.68 2.42 6.95
CA ARG A 29 -8.31 3.14 8.18
C ARG A 29 -7.00 3.91 8.09
N HIS A 30 -6.02 3.39 7.36
CA HIS A 30 -4.73 4.04 7.16
C HIS A 30 -4.20 3.77 5.76
N TRP A 31 -3.63 4.79 5.13
CA TRP A 31 -3.11 4.74 3.78
C TRP A 31 -1.59 4.86 3.80
N ALA A 32 -0.91 3.92 3.14
CA ALA A 32 0.50 4.02 2.84
C ALA A 32 0.65 4.30 1.34
N VAL A 33 1.25 5.43 1.00
CA VAL A 33 1.50 5.82 -0.39
C VAL A 33 2.96 5.64 -0.75
N ALA A 34 3.22 5.17 -1.96
CA ALA A 34 4.57 4.88 -2.45
C ALA A 34 4.72 5.31 -3.91
N PRO A 35 5.95 5.66 -4.35
CA PRO A 35 6.22 5.98 -5.74
C PRO A 35 6.07 4.72 -6.60
N LEU A 36 5.83 4.91 -7.89
CA LEU A 36 5.84 3.84 -8.89
C LEU A 36 7.00 4.07 -9.86
N ASP A 37 7.68 2.99 -10.26
CA ASP A 37 8.78 3.05 -11.21
C ASP A 37 8.28 3.21 -12.67
N THR A 38 7.73 4.38 -12.96
CA THR A 38 7.26 4.75 -14.29
C THR A 38 7.12 6.26 -14.42
N PRO A 39 7.47 6.87 -15.57
CA PRO A 39 7.31 8.31 -15.79
C PRO A 39 5.84 8.76 -15.77
N ARG A 40 4.90 7.82 -15.82
CA ARG A 40 3.46 8.08 -15.69
C ARG A 40 2.97 8.06 -14.25
N ALA A 41 3.85 7.80 -13.28
CA ALA A 41 3.48 7.77 -11.88
C ALA A 41 2.98 9.15 -11.44
N ARG A 42 1.93 9.17 -10.64
CA ARG A 42 1.58 10.37 -9.91
C ARG A 42 2.62 10.59 -8.79
N PRO A 43 3.11 11.82 -8.59
CA PRO A 43 3.96 12.14 -7.44
C PRO A 43 3.34 11.70 -6.12
N VAL A 44 4.16 11.22 -5.19
CA VAL A 44 3.70 10.71 -3.90
C VAL A 44 3.11 11.83 -3.06
N GLU A 45 3.66 13.03 -3.20
CA GLU A 45 3.21 14.25 -2.56
C GLU A 45 1.77 14.60 -2.96
N ASP A 46 1.42 14.42 -4.23
CA ASP A 46 0.05 14.64 -4.73
C ASP A 46 -0.93 13.61 -4.16
N LEU A 47 -0.51 12.35 -4.02
CA LEU A 47 -1.31 11.29 -3.40
C LEU A 47 -1.56 11.59 -1.92
N GLN A 48 -0.50 11.96 -1.21
CA GLN A 48 -0.55 12.32 0.21
C GLN A 48 -1.47 13.52 0.42
N GLN A 49 -1.27 14.60 -0.34
CA GLN A 49 -2.07 15.82 -0.20
C GLN A 49 -3.55 15.56 -0.48
N ALA A 50 -3.89 14.76 -1.49
CA ALA A 50 -5.29 14.43 -1.79
C ALA A 50 -5.96 13.62 -0.66
N LEU A 51 -5.24 12.67 -0.05
CA LEU A 51 -5.72 11.89 1.09
C LEU A 51 -5.91 12.77 2.33
N GLU A 52 -4.93 13.63 2.63
CA GLU A 52 -5.00 14.60 3.74
C GLU A 52 -6.17 15.56 3.58
N ASN A 53 -6.38 16.11 2.38
CA ASN A 53 -7.51 17.00 2.07
C ASN A 53 -8.87 16.32 2.30
N LEU A 54 -8.94 15.00 2.16
CA LEU A 54 -10.14 14.20 2.41
C LEU A 54 -10.26 13.72 3.87
N GLY A 55 -9.30 14.07 4.73
CA GLY A 55 -9.23 13.66 6.14
C GLY A 55 -8.84 12.21 6.35
N ALA A 56 -8.22 11.57 5.34
CA ALA A 56 -7.75 10.20 5.45
C ALA A 56 -6.35 10.16 6.08
N PRO A 57 -6.11 9.36 7.15
CA PRO A 57 -4.77 9.18 7.69
C PRO A 57 -3.85 8.54 6.66
N VAL A 58 -2.74 9.21 6.34
CA VAL A 58 -1.79 8.77 5.31
C VAL A 58 -0.35 8.93 5.78
N ALA A 59 0.52 8.02 5.31
CA ALA A 59 1.98 8.14 5.41
C ALA A 59 2.61 7.81 4.04
N SER A 60 3.69 8.51 3.70
CA SER A 60 4.46 8.27 2.47
C SER A 60 5.71 7.43 2.75
N TYR A 61 6.05 6.59 1.78
CA TYR A 61 7.17 5.65 1.85
C TYR A 61 8.00 5.70 0.57
N SER A 62 9.24 5.25 0.65
CA SER A 62 10.19 5.27 -0.46
C SER A 62 9.92 4.20 -1.53
N SER A 63 9.14 3.17 -1.22
CA SER A 63 8.80 2.07 -2.14
C SER A 63 7.53 1.34 -1.70
N VAL A 64 6.94 0.55 -2.59
CA VAL A 64 5.78 -0.29 -2.27
C VAL A 64 6.16 -1.34 -1.23
N ALA A 65 7.37 -1.89 -1.33
CA ALA A 65 7.93 -2.79 -0.31
C ALA A 65 7.98 -2.15 1.09
N ALA A 66 8.49 -0.92 1.21
CA ALA A 66 8.57 -0.21 2.50
C ALA A 66 7.17 0.11 3.05
N ALA A 67 6.23 0.48 2.17
CA ALA A 67 4.83 0.68 2.54
C ALA A 67 4.18 -0.62 3.05
N LEU A 68 4.40 -1.76 2.36
CA LEU A 68 3.91 -3.07 2.78
C LEU A 68 4.48 -3.47 4.15
N GLU A 69 5.78 -3.32 4.37
CA GLU A 69 6.42 -3.62 5.65
C GLU A 69 5.84 -2.81 6.80
N ALA A 70 5.65 -1.50 6.57
CA ALA A 70 5.02 -0.64 7.56
C ALA A 70 3.57 -1.07 7.85
N GLN A 71 2.79 -1.40 6.81
CA GLN A 71 1.42 -1.87 7.00
C GLN A 71 1.35 -3.22 7.73
N CYS A 72 2.26 -4.16 7.42
CA CYS A 72 2.38 -5.42 8.14
C CYS A 72 2.74 -5.21 9.62
N ALA A 73 3.63 -4.27 9.94
CA ALA A 73 4.04 -3.99 11.31
C ALA A 73 2.90 -3.43 12.19
N GLN A 74 1.91 -2.76 11.59
CA GLN A 74 0.75 -2.20 12.30
C GLN A 74 -0.53 -3.05 12.21
N ALA A 75 -0.53 -4.07 11.35
CA ALA A 75 -1.64 -5.00 11.18
C ALA A 75 -1.67 -6.02 12.33
N THR A 76 -2.88 -6.38 12.74
CA THR A 76 -3.15 -7.53 13.62
C THR A 76 -3.66 -8.71 12.79
N ALA A 77 -3.80 -9.89 13.39
CA ALA A 77 -4.25 -11.09 12.70
C ALA A 77 -5.68 -10.97 12.11
N ASP A 78 -6.49 -10.06 12.63
CA ASP A 78 -7.85 -9.81 12.14
C ASP A 78 -7.90 -8.76 11.03
N ASP A 79 -6.81 -8.04 10.77
CA ASP A 79 -6.75 -6.93 9.83
C ASP A 79 -6.43 -7.38 8.39
N GLU A 80 -6.82 -6.56 7.43
CA GLU A 80 -6.56 -6.81 6.01
C GLU A 80 -5.65 -5.70 5.44
N ILE A 81 -4.62 -6.09 4.69
CA ILE A 81 -3.83 -5.15 3.89
C ILE A 81 -4.33 -5.22 2.45
N LEU A 82 -4.89 -4.10 1.97
CA LEU A 82 -5.38 -3.93 0.62
C LEU A 82 -4.33 -3.21 -0.22
N LEU A 83 -3.78 -3.91 -1.22
CA LEU A 83 -2.82 -3.35 -2.16
C LEU A 83 -3.45 -3.13 -3.53
N PHE A 84 -3.39 -1.92 -4.05
CA PHE A 84 -4.10 -1.54 -5.29
C PHE A 84 -3.55 -0.25 -5.92
N GLY A 85 -4.22 0.19 -6.99
CA GLY A 85 -4.01 1.46 -7.68
C GLY A 85 -3.41 1.29 -9.08
N SER A 86 -2.34 0.52 -9.21
CA SER A 86 -1.65 0.31 -10.50
C SER A 86 -1.06 -1.10 -10.60
N PHE A 87 -0.95 -1.64 -11.82
CA PHE A 87 -0.23 -2.89 -12.06
C PHE A 87 1.24 -2.82 -11.65
N TYR A 88 1.87 -1.64 -11.71
CA TYR A 88 3.24 -1.45 -11.22
C TYR A 88 3.31 -1.66 -9.70
N CYS A 89 2.31 -1.14 -8.97
CA CYS A 89 2.18 -1.35 -7.52
C CYS A 89 2.02 -2.85 -7.21
N VAL A 90 1.13 -3.53 -7.95
CA VAL A 90 0.87 -4.96 -7.78
C VAL A 90 2.10 -5.81 -8.13
N ALA A 91 2.84 -5.46 -9.19
CA ALA A 91 4.04 -6.19 -9.60
C ALA A 91 5.11 -6.16 -8.49
N GLU A 92 5.44 -4.97 -7.98
CA GLU A 92 6.42 -4.83 -6.89
C GLU A 92 5.98 -5.58 -5.61
N ALA A 93 4.67 -5.56 -5.32
CA ALA A 93 4.12 -6.32 -4.20
C ALA A 93 4.25 -7.83 -4.36
N LEU A 94 4.00 -8.35 -5.56
CA LEU A 94 4.15 -9.78 -5.85
C LEU A 94 5.62 -10.21 -5.75
N GLU A 95 6.56 -9.37 -6.19
CA GLU A 95 8.00 -9.60 -6.00
C GLU A 95 8.38 -9.60 -4.53
N TRP A 96 7.85 -8.66 -3.73
CA TRP A 96 8.04 -8.62 -2.29
C TRP A 96 7.53 -9.89 -1.61
N LEU A 97 6.33 -10.36 -1.96
CA LEU A 97 5.76 -11.60 -1.43
C LEU A 97 6.61 -12.84 -1.78
N ALA A 98 7.10 -12.93 -3.02
CA ALA A 98 7.94 -14.03 -3.47
C ALA A 98 9.28 -14.12 -2.72
N ARG A 99 9.88 -12.96 -2.40
CA ARG A 99 11.10 -12.91 -1.59
C ARG A 99 10.85 -13.40 -0.16
N ARG A 100 9.77 -12.95 0.46
CA ARG A 100 9.41 -13.34 1.83
C ARG A 100 9.09 -14.82 1.98
N SER A 101 8.39 -15.42 1.01
CA SER A 101 8.10 -16.86 1.06
C SER A 101 9.38 -17.70 0.97
N THR A 102 10.37 -17.23 0.19
CA THR A 102 11.68 -17.86 0.09
C THR A 102 12.49 -17.71 1.38
N GLU A 103 12.45 -16.54 2.00
CA GLU A 103 13.10 -16.26 3.29
C GLU A 103 12.48 -17.09 4.42
N GLU A 104 11.16 -17.17 4.53
CA GLU A 104 10.46 -17.99 5.52
C GLU A 104 10.79 -19.49 5.34
N ALA A 105 10.88 -19.98 4.10
CA ALA A 105 11.32 -21.34 3.81
C ALA A 105 12.79 -21.59 4.20
N ALA A 106 13.67 -20.61 4.02
CA ALA A 106 15.08 -20.71 4.38
C ALA A 106 15.32 -20.68 5.90
N HIS A 107 14.51 -19.93 6.66
CA HIS A 107 14.59 -19.88 8.13
C HIS A 107 13.87 -21.06 8.81
N GLY A 108 13.12 -21.89 8.06
CA GLY A 108 12.38 -23.06 8.56
C GLY A 108 13.21 -24.34 8.75
N ASN A 109 14.53 -24.33 8.51
CA ASN A 109 15.40 -25.50 8.65
C ASN A 109 16.43 -25.32 9.79
N ALA A 110 15.93 -25.07 11.00
CA ALA A 110 16.73 -25.14 12.23
C ALA A 110 15.82 -25.66 13.36
N GLY A 111 15.58 -26.98 13.35
CA GLY A 111 14.84 -27.71 14.37
C GLY A 111 15.24 -29.18 14.39
#